data_AF-A0A1W9P9J3-F1
#
_entry.id   AF-A0A1W9P9J3-F1
#
_cell.length_a   1.000
_cell.length_b   1.000
_cell.length_c   1.000
_cell.angle_alpha   90.00
_cell.angle_beta   90.00
_cell.angle_gamma   90.00
#
_symmetry.space_group_name_H-M   'P 1'
#
loop_
_entity.id
_entity.type
_entity.pdbx_description
1 polymer ?
#
loop_
_entity_poly.entity_id
_entity_poly.type
_entity_poly.pdbx_seq_one_letter_code
_entity_poly.pdbx_strand_id
1 'polypeptide(L)'
;MFKKQLQKTGLVLFLFVCLSSSSAFAEEAANNETNAAVLYEKASSMLTDIPRDFWGKTKDIRENGWVSENEQVKEILRENQAAIDEFKRATKLENCDFTFGKEIKMTAATPMPQHTKQYRLAGLVMLEGRLYERKGRPDLALKNYLTVLRFASHMNQQKKFVISKMVGLIAQKYAYPALEQYIKQERPSSQDYRSLLINLVSLKIKRRGLESAFEVEKEMVQNSARMIGEEAKQKGEYSEAFFQEFYREVDRLANEFYGYAIVAFKKNEPAVYEETIIQFAKDLKKETKAVNLILNSIK
;
A
#
# COMPACT_ATOMS: atom_id res chain seq x y z
N MET A 1 13.04 34.84 -8.87
CA MET A 1 11.78 34.08 -8.74
C MET A 1 11.96 32.58 -8.96
N PHE A 2 12.55 32.12 -10.07
CA PHE A 2 12.79 30.70 -10.40
C PHE A 2 13.48 29.83 -9.31
N LYS A 3 14.45 30.40 -8.58
CA LYS A 3 15.22 29.71 -7.53
C LYS A 3 14.38 29.25 -6.32
N LYS A 4 13.32 30.00 -5.98
CA LYS A 4 12.35 29.64 -4.93
C LYS A 4 11.29 28.64 -5.43
N GLN A 5 11.15 28.49 -6.74
CA GLN A 5 10.19 27.59 -7.37
C GLN A 5 10.77 26.17 -7.46
N LEU A 6 12.04 26.02 -7.87
CA LEU A 6 12.74 24.71 -7.88
C LEU A 6 12.95 24.09 -6.49
N GLN A 7 13.28 24.90 -5.47
CA GLN A 7 13.44 24.42 -4.09
C GLN A 7 12.12 23.94 -3.46
N LYS A 8 10.99 24.50 -3.91
CA LYS A 8 9.66 24.05 -3.49
C LYS A 8 9.20 22.86 -4.34
N THR A 9 9.48 22.82 -5.63
CA THR A 9 9.03 21.71 -6.50
C THR A 9 9.83 20.42 -6.30
N GLY A 10 11.14 20.45 -5.99
CA GLY A 10 11.92 19.22 -5.77
C GLY A 10 11.54 18.45 -4.50
N LEU A 11 11.19 19.15 -3.42
CA LEU A 11 10.71 18.54 -2.17
C LEU A 11 9.20 18.20 -2.22
N VAL A 12 8.42 18.92 -3.03
CA VAL A 12 6.99 18.65 -3.26
C VAL A 12 6.79 17.53 -4.30
N LEU A 13 7.73 17.30 -5.22
CA LEU A 13 7.64 16.19 -6.20
C LEU A 13 7.62 14.81 -5.53
N PHE A 14 8.27 14.68 -4.36
CA PHE A 14 8.30 13.42 -3.61
C PHE A 14 7.01 13.19 -2.77
N LEU A 15 6.17 14.23 -2.59
CA LEU A 15 5.04 14.23 -1.66
C LEU A 15 3.66 14.48 -2.30
N PHE A 16 3.57 14.90 -3.57
CA PHE A 16 2.31 15.43 -4.13
C PHE A 16 1.75 14.76 -5.40
N VAL A 17 2.22 13.59 -5.82
CA VAL A 17 1.70 12.92 -7.05
C VAL A 17 0.61 11.86 -6.77
N CYS A 18 -0.06 11.94 -5.60
CA CYS A 18 -1.11 10.97 -5.22
C CYS A 18 -2.55 11.42 -5.51
N LEU A 19 -2.77 12.59 -6.12
CA LEU A 19 -4.11 13.20 -6.23
C LEU A 19 -4.41 13.67 -7.65
N SER A 20 -4.75 12.76 -8.57
CA SER A 20 -5.78 12.94 -9.62
C SER A 20 -5.52 12.04 -10.83
N SER A 21 -6.30 10.96 -10.95
CA SER A 21 -6.82 10.41 -12.23
C SER A 21 -7.47 9.04 -11.99
N SER A 22 -8.66 9.02 -11.38
CA SER A 22 -9.42 7.79 -11.12
C SER A 22 -10.23 7.28 -12.32
N SER A 23 -10.25 8.01 -13.45
CA SER A 23 -11.18 7.75 -14.55
C SER A 23 -10.65 6.83 -15.65
N ALA A 24 -9.33 6.68 -15.81
CA ALA A 24 -8.77 5.96 -16.97
C ALA A 24 -8.81 4.42 -16.87
N PHE A 25 -9.11 3.85 -15.70
CA PHE A 25 -9.12 2.39 -15.49
C PHE A 25 -10.53 1.77 -15.41
N ALA A 26 -11.59 2.58 -15.41
CA ALA A 26 -12.95 2.09 -15.20
C ALA A 26 -13.57 1.41 -16.44
N GLU A 27 -13.19 1.81 -17.65
CA GLU A 27 -13.85 1.36 -18.90
C GLU A 27 -13.46 -0.07 -19.31
N GLU A 28 -12.25 -0.51 -18.98
CA GLU A 28 -11.74 -1.85 -19.29
C GLU A 28 -12.19 -2.90 -18.25
N ALA A 29 -12.67 -2.44 -17.09
CA ALA A 29 -13.14 -3.28 -16.00
C ALA A 29 -14.44 -4.04 -16.34
N ALA A 30 -15.24 -3.56 -17.30
CA ALA A 30 -16.57 -4.09 -17.59
C ALA A 30 -16.58 -5.52 -18.16
N ASN A 31 -15.49 -6.00 -18.76
CA ASN A 31 -15.46 -7.29 -19.46
C ASN A 31 -14.62 -8.38 -18.78
N ASN A 32 -14.04 -8.12 -17.60
CA ASN A 32 -13.14 -9.08 -16.93
C ASN A 32 -13.51 -9.30 -15.46
N GLU A 33 -14.69 -9.89 -15.21
CA GLU A 33 -15.12 -10.29 -13.86
C GLU A 33 -14.23 -11.37 -13.22
N THR A 34 -13.25 -11.92 -13.94
CA THR A 34 -12.29 -12.90 -13.40
C THR A 34 -11.10 -12.26 -12.67
N ASN A 35 -10.88 -10.95 -12.84
CA ASN A 35 -9.83 -10.20 -12.14
C ASN A 35 -10.38 -9.56 -10.85
N ALA A 36 -9.82 -9.93 -9.70
CA ALA A 36 -10.20 -9.37 -8.40
C ALA A 36 -10.07 -7.84 -8.32
N ALA A 37 -9.14 -7.23 -9.08
CA ALA A 37 -8.96 -5.78 -9.10
C ALA A 37 -10.25 -5.06 -9.55
N VAL A 38 -10.96 -5.59 -10.54
CA VAL A 38 -12.26 -5.04 -11.02
C VAL A 38 -13.28 -5.01 -9.88
N LEU A 39 -13.40 -6.12 -9.15
CA LEU A 39 -14.36 -6.23 -8.04
C LEU A 39 -13.96 -5.36 -6.85
N TYR A 40 -12.66 -5.17 -6.59
CA TYR A 40 -12.18 -4.24 -5.57
C TYR A 40 -12.49 -2.78 -5.92
N GLU A 41 -12.33 -2.38 -7.18
CA GLU A 41 -12.70 -1.03 -7.63
C GLU A 41 -14.22 -0.81 -7.54
N LYS A 42 -15.02 -1.80 -7.95
CA LYS A 42 -16.48 -1.75 -7.80
C LYS A 42 -16.91 -1.67 -6.32
N ALA A 43 -16.32 -2.47 -5.44
CA ALA A 43 -16.57 -2.35 -4.01
C ALA A 43 -16.19 -0.96 -3.48
N SER A 44 -15.08 -0.39 -3.98
CA SER A 44 -14.62 0.96 -3.59
C SER A 44 -15.53 2.07 -4.11
N SER A 45 -16.20 1.92 -5.25
CA SER A 45 -17.20 2.87 -5.72
C SER A 45 -18.51 2.80 -4.93
N MET A 46 -18.81 1.65 -4.32
CA MET A 46 -19.98 1.45 -3.45
C MET A 46 -19.76 1.91 -2.00
N LEU A 47 -18.51 2.13 -1.58
CA LEU A 47 -18.17 2.55 -0.22
C LEU A 47 -18.74 3.95 0.06
N THR A 48 -19.59 4.05 1.09
CA THR A 48 -20.17 5.32 1.54
C THR A 48 -19.14 6.12 2.36
N ASP A 49 -19.43 7.40 2.60
CA ASP A 49 -18.53 8.25 3.37
C ASP A 49 -18.42 7.80 4.82
N ILE A 50 -17.17 7.59 5.26
CA ILE A 50 -16.84 7.20 6.63
C ILE A 50 -16.20 8.40 7.33
N PRO A 51 -16.68 8.80 8.53
CA PRO A 51 -16.09 9.91 9.28
C PRO A 51 -14.58 9.74 9.46
N ARG A 52 -13.81 10.84 9.32
CA ARG A 52 -12.34 10.79 9.33
C ARG A 52 -11.77 10.20 10.63
N ASP A 53 -12.40 10.52 11.76
CA ASP A 53 -12.02 10.09 13.11
C ASP A 53 -12.46 8.64 13.44
N PHE A 54 -13.35 8.05 12.64
CA PHE A 54 -13.88 6.70 12.84
C PHE A 54 -12.74 5.67 13.00
N TRP A 55 -11.73 5.74 12.15
CA TRP A 55 -10.63 4.76 12.14
C TRP A 55 -9.77 4.82 13.41
N GLY A 56 -9.61 6.01 13.99
CA GLY A 56 -8.92 6.20 15.26
C GLY A 56 -9.73 5.63 16.42
N LYS A 57 -11.02 5.98 16.48
CA LYS A 57 -11.96 5.52 17.52
C LYS A 57 -12.19 4.01 17.54
N THR A 58 -11.97 3.34 16.41
CA THR A 58 -12.20 1.90 16.25
C THR A 58 -10.93 1.06 16.21
N LYS A 59 -9.76 1.69 16.46
CA LYS A 59 -8.47 1.01 16.47
C LYS A 59 -8.45 -0.15 17.48
N ASP A 60 -8.85 0.13 18.72
CA ASP A 60 -8.84 -0.87 19.79
C ASP A 60 -9.79 -2.03 19.50
N ILE A 61 -10.94 -1.76 18.87
CA ILE A 61 -11.87 -2.83 18.46
C ILE A 61 -11.23 -3.74 17.42
N ARG A 62 -10.51 -3.19 16.43
CA ARG A 62 -9.82 -4.00 15.42
C ARG A 62 -8.70 -4.84 16.04
N GLU A 63 -7.89 -4.22 16.89
CA GLU A 63 -6.70 -4.84 17.47
C GLU A 63 -7.06 -5.87 18.56
N ASN A 64 -7.97 -5.53 19.46
CA ASN A 64 -8.23 -6.28 20.69
C ASN A 64 -9.65 -6.86 20.79
N GLY A 65 -10.54 -6.51 19.86
CA GLY A 65 -11.95 -6.92 19.89
C GLY A 65 -12.85 -5.97 20.70
N TRP A 66 -14.13 -6.34 20.79
CA TRP A 66 -15.16 -5.47 21.37
C TRP A 66 -15.19 -5.53 22.90
N VAL A 67 -14.85 -4.43 23.56
CA VAL A 67 -14.99 -4.29 25.02
C VAL A 67 -16.37 -3.80 25.46
N SER A 68 -17.03 -2.97 24.66
CA SER A 68 -18.36 -2.39 24.93
C SER A 68 -19.16 -2.24 23.63
N GLU A 69 -20.47 -2.02 23.75
CA GLU A 69 -21.32 -1.76 22.59
C GLU A 69 -20.92 -0.43 21.91
N ASN A 70 -21.03 -0.40 20.59
CA ASN A 70 -20.72 0.77 19.77
C ASN A 70 -21.68 0.80 18.56
N GLU A 71 -22.80 1.52 18.74
CA GLU A 71 -23.85 1.63 17.72
C GLU A 71 -23.36 2.34 16.46
N GLN A 72 -22.42 3.28 16.57
CA GLN A 72 -21.82 3.94 15.41
C GLN A 72 -21.11 2.95 14.49
N VAL A 73 -20.37 1.99 15.06
CA VAL A 73 -19.70 0.95 14.28
C VAL A 73 -20.72 0.03 13.61
N LYS A 74 -21.77 -0.37 14.31
CA LYS A 74 -22.84 -1.21 13.73
C LYS A 74 -23.54 -0.51 12.58
N GLU A 75 -23.82 0.79 12.73
CA GLU A 75 -24.45 1.59 11.68
C GLU A 75 -23.56 1.67 10.44
N ILE A 76 -22.28 2.03 10.60
CA ILE A 76 -21.35 2.11 9.47
C ILE A 76 -21.19 0.75 8.77
N LEU A 77 -21.17 -0.36 9.52
CA LEU A 77 -21.15 -1.70 8.94
C LEU A 77 -22.42 -1.97 8.12
N ARG A 78 -23.59 -1.60 8.63
CA ARG A 78 -24.88 -1.76 7.95
C ARG A 78 -24.96 -0.94 6.67
N GLU A 79 -24.61 0.34 6.73
CA GLU A 79 -24.62 1.26 5.59
C GLU A 79 -23.67 0.81 4.46
N ASN A 80 -22.57 0.15 4.82
CA ASN A 80 -21.55 -0.31 3.87
C ASN A 80 -21.65 -1.80 3.52
N GLN A 81 -22.74 -2.50 3.89
CA GLN A 81 -22.83 -3.96 3.71
C GLN A 81 -22.67 -4.37 2.25
N ALA A 82 -23.29 -3.65 1.31
CA ALA A 82 -23.17 -3.96 -0.12
C ALA A 82 -21.72 -3.88 -0.62
N ALA A 83 -20.97 -2.86 -0.18
CA ALA A 83 -19.56 -2.71 -0.52
C ALA A 83 -18.69 -3.79 0.14
N ILE A 84 -18.99 -4.15 1.39
CA ILE A 84 -18.34 -5.26 2.12
C ILE A 84 -18.54 -6.60 1.39
N ASP A 85 -19.76 -6.88 0.92
CA ASP A 85 -20.09 -8.13 0.25
C ASP A 85 -19.41 -8.24 -1.11
N GLU A 86 -19.35 -7.15 -1.88
CA GLU A 86 -18.60 -7.10 -3.14
C GLU A 86 -17.08 -7.25 -2.91
N PHE A 87 -16.55 -6.64 -1.85
CA PHE A 87 -15.15 -6.82 -1.44
C PHE A 87 -14.88 -8.29 -1.08
N LYS A 88 -15.76 -8.94 -0.31
CA LYS A 88 -15.67 -10.37 -0.01
C LYS A 88 -15.71 -11.21 -1.29
N ARG A 89 -16.55 -10.86 -2.27
CA ARG A 89 -16.60 -11.50 -3.59
C ARG A 89 -15.26 -11.40 -4.32
N ALA A 90 -14.65 -10.22 -4.34
CA ALA A 90 -13.32 -9.99 -4.90
C ALA A 90 -12.25 -10.92 -4.31
N THR A 91 -12.27 -11.13 -2.99
CA THR A 91 -11.27 -11.96 -2.30
C THR A 91 -11.34 -13.46 -2.64
N LYS A 92 -12.41 -13.91 -3.29
CA LYS A 92 -12.59 -15.31 -3.71
C LYS A 92 -11.97 -15.60 -5.08
N LEU A 93 -11.70 -14.57 -5.87
CA LEU A 93 -11.04 -14.73 -7.16
C LEU A 93 -9.55 -15.03 -6.94
N GLU A 94 -8.95 -15.79 -7.85
CA GLU A 94 -7.54 -16.17 -7.72
C GLU A 94 -6.58 -15.11 -8.26
N ASN A 95 -6.95 -14.49 -9.37
CA ASN A 95 -6.13 -13.51 -10.06
C ASN A 95 -6.47 -12.10 -9.59
N CYS A 96 -5.46 -11.31 -9.28
CA CYS A 96 -5.59 -9.89 -8.99
C CYS A 96 -4.48 -9.12 -9.67
N ASP A 97 -4.84 -8.24 -10.59
CA ASP A 97 -3.90 -7.39 -11.31
C ASP A 97 -4.47 -5.99 -11.50
N PHE A 98 -3.92 -5.02 -10.75
CA PHE A 98 -4.28 -3.60 -10.87
C PHE A 98 -3.64 -2.92 -12.09
N THR A 99 -2.78 -3.61 -12.83
CA THR A 99 -2.29 -3.13 -14.13
C THR A 99 -3.21 -3.51 -15.28
N PHE A 100 -4.22 -4.37 -15.02
CA PHE A 100 -5.16 -4.89 -16.02
C PHE A 100 -4.44 -5.46 -17.26
N GLY A 101 -3.32 -6.17 -17.04
CA GLY A 101 -2.49 -6.73 -18.10
C GLY A 101 -1.59 -5.74 -18.84
N LYS A 102 -1.64 -4.44 -18.51
CA LYS A 102 -0.86 -3.41 -19.20
C LYS A 102 0.60 -3.42 -18.77
N GLU A 103 1.47 -3.30 -19.75
CA GLU A 103 2.88 -3.04 -19.50
C GLU A 103 3.08 -1.58 -19.07
N ILE A 104 2.94 -1.34 -17.78
CA ILE A 104 3.24 -0.03 -17.17
C ILE A 104 4.76 0.12 -17.01
N LYS A 105 5.35 1.10 -17.70
CA LYS A 105 6.66 1.64 -17.35
C LYS A 105 6.49 2.55 -16.14
N MET A 106 7.15 2.22 -15.03
CA MET A 106 7.06 3.00 -13.80
C MET A 106 7.85 4.30 -13.95
N THR A 107 7.14 5.42 -14.01
CA THR A 107 7.69 6.77 -13.99
C THR A 107 6.91 7.61 -12.98
N ALA A 108 7.41 8.81 -12.65
CA ALA A 108 6.70 9.75 -11.79
C ALA A 108 5.32 10.17 -12.35
N ALA A 109 5.07 9.99 -13.66
CA ALA A 109 3.78 10.25 -14.28
C ALA A 109 2.83 9.04 -14.24
N THR A 110 3.31 7.86 -13.81
CA THR A 110 2.48 6.66 -13.71
C THR A 110 1.40 6.85 -12.64
N PRO A 111 0.10 6.71 -12.99
CA PRO A 111 -0.96 6.73 -12.00
C PRO A 111 -0.78 5.57 -11.02
N MET A 112 -0.69 5.88 -9.72
CA MET A 112 -0.62 4.88 -8.67
C MET A 112 -2.02 4.37 -8.31
N PRO A 113 -2.20 3.06 -8.10
CA PRO A 113 -3.48 2.53 -7.67
C PRO A 113 -3.86 3.10 -6.29
N GLN A 114 -5.10 3.56 -6.18
CA GLN A 114 -5.61 4.24 -4.99
C GLN A 114 -6.18 3.22 -3.99
N HIS A 115 -5.31 2.61 -3.18
CA HIS A 115 -5.74 1.54 -2.26
C HIS A 115 -6.44 2.01 -0.98
N THR A 116 -6.64 3.32 -0.80
CA THR A 116 -7.22 3.87 0.43
C THR A 116 -8.61 3.31 0.72
N LYS A 117 -9.47 3.17 -0.30
CA LYS A 117 -10.84 2.66 -0.12
C LYS A 117 -10.86 1.15 0.14
N GLN A 118 -10.02 0.38 -0.56
CA GLN A 118 -9.87 -1.06 -0.35
C GLN A 118 -9.31 -1.36 1.05
N TYR A 119 -8.36 -0.55 1.53
CA TYR A 119 -7.87 -0.63 2.90
C TYR A 119 -8.99 -0.35 3.93
N ARG A 120 -9.82 0.67 3.69
CA ARG A 120 -10.99 0.95 4.54
C ARG A 120 -11.98 -0.21 4.54
N LEU A 121 -12.28 -0.79 3.39
CA LEU A 121 -13.15 -1.98 3.26
C LEU A 121 -12.58 -3.17 4.04
N ALA A 122 -11.28 -3.45 3.93
CA ALA A 122 -10.63 -4.48 4.75
C ALA A 122 -10.78 -4.19 6.25
N GLY A 123 -10.68 -2.92 6.66
CA GLY A 123 -10.94 -2.47 8.02
C GLY A 123 -12.37 -2.73 8.48
N LEU A 124 -13.37 -2.51 7.62
CA LEU A 124 -14.77 -2.84 7.92
C LEU A 124 -14.99 -4.35 8.04
N VAL A 125 -14.41 -5.17 7.14
CA VAL A 125 -14.47 -6.64 7.23
C VAL A 125 -13.85 -7.12 8.55
N MET A 126 -12.74 -6.52 8.99
CA MET A 126 -12.15 -6.81 10.30
C MET A 126 -13.11 -6.48 11.45
N LEU A 127 -13.74 -5.29 11.43
CA LEU A 127 -14.71 -4.89 12.45
C LEU A 127 -15.94 -5.80 12.50
N GLU A 128 -16.46 -6.20 11.34
CA GLU A 128 -17.56 -7.16 11.22
C GLU A 128 -17.14 -8.54 11.77
N GLY A 129 -15.90 -8.98 11.50
CA GLY A 129 -15.35 -10.21 12.09
C GLY A 129 -15.32 -10.15 13.62
N ARG A 130 -14.79 -9.06 14.18
CA ARG A 130 -14.79 -8.82 15.63
C ARG A 130 -16.21 -8.77 16.21
N LEU A 131 -17.19 -8.24 15.46
CA LEU A 131 -18.59 -8.23 15.89
C LEU A 131 -19.18 -9.66 15.92
N TYR A 132 -18.80 -10.53 14.99
CA TYR A 132 -19.20 -11.93 15.01
C TYR A 132 -18.58 -12.70 16.19
N GLU A 133 -17.32 -12.42 16.56
CA GLU A 133 -16.73 -13.00 17.78
C GLU A 133 -17.56 -12.65 19.02
N ARG A 134 -17.89 -11.36 19.19
CA ARG A 134 -18.72 -10.87 20.30
C ARG A 134 -20.09 -11.58 20.36
N LYS A 135 -20.67 -11.86 19.20
CA LYS A 135 -21.98 -12.54 19.09
C LYS A 135 -21.89 -14.07 19.23
N GLY A 136 -20.73 -14.63 19.59
CA GLY A 136 -20.54 -16.07 19.72
C GLY A 136 -20.64 -16.82 18.39
N ARG A 137 -20.28 -16.16 17.27
CA ARG A 137 -20.26 -16.75 15.91
C ARG A 137 -18.83 -16.85 15.38
N PRO A 138 -17.97 -17.67 16.00
CA PRO A 138 -16.54 -17.75 15.69
C PRO A 138 -16.28 -18.12 14.22
N ASP A 139 -17.09 -18.99 13.61
CA ASP A 139 -16.89 -19.41 12.21
C ASP A 139 -17.04 -18.25 11.22
N LEU A 140 -17.96 -17.32 11.50
CA LEU A 140 -18.16 -16.13 10.67
C LEU A 140 -17.02 -15.13 10.87
N ALA A 141 -16.52 -15.00 12.11
CA ALA A 141 -15.34 -14.20 12.39
C ALA A 141 -14.11 -14.71 11.64
N LEU A 142 -13.86 -16.03 11.70
CA LEU A 142 -12.78 -16.70 10.98
C LEU A 142 -12.85 -16.43 9.47
N LYS A 143 -14.05 -16.56 8.87
CA LYS A 143 -14.26 -16.25 7.44
C LYS A 143 -13.85 -14.82 7.10
N ASN A 144 -14.13 -13.86 7.97
CA ASN A 144 -13.75 -12.47 7.75
C ASN A 144 -12.23 -12.23 7.89
N TYR A 145 -11.57 -12.86 8.86
CA TYR A 145 -10.11 -12.76 8.98
C TYR A 145 -9.38 -13.38 7.79
N LEU A 146 -9.87 -14.53 7.32
CA LEU A 146 -9.36 -15.16 6.09
C LEU A 146 -9.63 -14.30 4.85
N THR A 147 -10.77 -13.62 4.77
CA THR A 147 -11.08 -12.65 3.71
C THR A 147 -10.03 -11.54 3.66
N VAL A 148 -9.68 -10.95 4.81
CA VAL A 148 -8.68 -9.89 4.91
C VAL A 148 -7.28 -10.40 4.54
N LEU A 149 -6.94 -11.65 4.92
CA LEU A 149 -5.68 -12.25 4.48
C LEU A 149 -5.63 -12.56 2.98
N ARG A 150 -6.74 -12.97 2.36
CA ARG A 150 -6.81 -13.15 0.90
C ARG A 150 -6.63 -11.83 0.16
N PHE A 151 -7.28 -10.76 0.64
CA PHE A 151 -7.01 -9.41 0.15
C PHE A 151 -5.53 -9.04 0.30
N ALA A 152 -4.93 -9.28 1.46
CA ALA A 152 -3.49 -9.03 1.64
C ALA A 152 -2.62 -9.85 0.67
N SER A 153 -2.99 -11.09 0.35
CA SER A 153 -2.31 -11.88 -0.68
C SER A 153 -2.43 -11.24 -2.06
N HIS A 154 -3.61 -10.80 -2.49
CA HIS A 154 -3.80 -10.07 -3.75
C HIS A 154 -2.94 -8.81 -3.83
N MET A 155 -2.88 -8.04 -2.75
CA MET A 155 -2.02 -6.87 -2.66
C MET A 155 -0.53 -7.22 -2.79
N ASN A 156 -0.10 -8.35 -2.20
CA ASN A 156 1.29 -8.80 -2.25
C ASN A 156 1.71 -9.42 -3.59
N GLN A 157 0.74 -9.84 -4.41
CA GLN A 157 0.97 -10.32 -5.78
C GLN A 157 1.32 -9.17 -6.73
N GLN A 158 0.94 -7.93 -6.41
CA GLN A 158 1.25 -6.77 -7.23
C GLN A 158 2.77 -6.58 -7.30
N LYS A 159 3.30 -6.66 -8.52
CA LYS A 159 4.75 -6.59 -8.75
C LYS A 159 5.26 -5.15 -8.74
N LYS A 160 4.45 -4.21 -9.24
CA LYS A 160 4.92 -2.87 -9.62
C LYS A 160 4.71 -1.80 -8.56
N PHE A 161 3.87 -2.07 -7.56
CA PHE A 161 3.38 -1.04 -6.65
C PHE A 161 3.72 -1.38 -5.20
N VAL A 162 4.68 -0.66 -4.63
CA VAL A 162 5.07 -0.82 -3.21
C VAL A 162 3.92 -0.53 -2.28
N ILE A 163 3.10 0.48 -2.62
CA ILE A 163 1.91 0.83 -1.87
C ILE A 163 0.94 -0.35 -1.73
N SER A 164 0.79 -1.19 -2.76
CA SER A 164 -0.03 -2.41 -2.66
C SER A 164 0.52 -3.32 -1.56
N LYS A 165 1.82 -3.62 -1.59
CA LYS A 165 2.43 -4.48 -0.57
C LYS A 165 2.34 -3.90 0.84
N MET A 166 2.52 -2.59 1.00
CA MET A 166 2.33 -1.92 2.29
C MET A 166 0.90 -2.12 2.81
N VAL A 167 -0.11 -1.94 1.96
CA VAL A 167 -1.51 -2.21 2.32
C VAL A 167 -1.72 -3.67 2.68
N GLY A 168 -1.10 -4.60 1.95
CA GLY A 168 -1.14 -6.03 2.27
C GLY A 168 -0.53 -6.36 3.64
N LEU A 169 0.59 -5.75 4.00
CA LEU A 169 1.22 -5.92 5.32
C LEU A 169 0.38 -5.34 6.44
N ILE A 170 -0.21 -4.16 6.25
CA ILE A 170 -1.10 -3.56 7.24
C ILE A 170 -2.33 -4.44 7.45
N ALA A 171 -2.94 -4.97 6.39
CA ALA A 171 -4.06 -5.90 6.50
C ALA A 171 -3.67 -7.17 7.28
N GLN A 172 -2.48 -7.72 7.04
CA GLN A 172 -1.93 -8.85 7.80
C GLN A 172 -1.70 -8.52 9.28
N LYS A 173 -1.17 -7.33 9.58
CA LYS A 173 -0.94 -6.87 10.96
C LYS A 173 -2.22 -6.92 11.80
N TYR A 174 -3.38 -6.65 11.20
CA TYR A 174 -4.66 -6.73 11.90
C TYR A 174 -5.25 -8.14 11.93
N ALA A 175 -5.13 -8.90 10.84
CA ALA A 175 -5.74 -10.22 10.74
C ALA A 175 -5.01 -11.30 11.54
N TYR A 176 -3.67 -11.29 11.61
CA TYR A 176 -2.93 -12.34 12.32
C TYR A 176 -3.18 -12.38 13.82
N PRO A 177 -3.15 -11.26 14.58
CA PRO A 177 -3.48 -11.30 16.01
C PRO A 177 -4.90 -11.80 16.27
N ALA A 178 -5.87 -11.44 15.41
CA ALA A 178 -7.24 -11.95 15.51
C ALA A 178 -7.30 -13.48 15.29
N LEU A 179 -6.57 -14.00 14.31
CA LEU A 179 -6.46 -15.45 14.09
C LEU A 179 -5.72 -16.16 15.23
N GLU A 180 -4.67 -15.57 15.77
CA GLU A 180 -3.96 -16.13 16.92
C GLU A 180 -4.88 -16.21 18.14
N GLN A 181 -5.67 -15.17 18.39
CA GLN A 181 -6.68 -15.16 19.44
C GLN A 181 -7.76 -16.21 19.19
N TYR A 182 -8.23 -16.37 17.94
CA TYR A 182 -9.18 -17.41 17.55
C TYR A 182 -8.63 -18.82 17.85
N ILE A 183 -7.37 -19.09 17.50
CA ILE A 183 -6.70 -20.38 17.75
C ILE A 183 -6.58 -20.66 19.26
N LYS A 184 -6.28 -19.63 20.06
CA LYS A 184 -6.12 -19.75 21.52
C LYS A 184 -7.43 -19.98 22.28
N GLN A 185 -8.59 -19.80 21.65
CA GLN A 185 -9.87 -20.12 22.27
C GLN A 185 -10.01 -21.64 22.41
N GLU A 186 -10.64 -22.14 23.48
CA GLU A 186 -10.80 -23.58 23.76
C GLU A 186 -11.85 -24.28 22.85
N ARG A 187 -11.96 -23.88 21.58
CA ARG A 187 -13.13 -24.19 20.73
C ARG A 187 -12.92 -24.57 19.26
N PRO A 188 -11.77 -24.36 18.59
CA PRO A 188 -11.68 -24.75 17.18
C PRO A 188 -11.75 -26.27 17.03
N SER A 189 -12.66 -26.75 16.19
CA SER A 189 -12.71 -28.16 15.83
C SER A 189 -11.47 -28.55 15.00
N SER A 190 -11.18 -29.84 14.89
CA SER A 190 -10.14 -30.33 13.97
C SER A 190 -10.39 -29.91 12.51
N GLN A 191 -11.67 -29.75 12.13
CA GLN A 191 -12.07 -29.25 10.82
C GLN A 191 -11.74 -27.76 10.65
N ASP A 192 -11.90 -26.95 11.69
CA ASP A 192 -11.54 -25.52 11.66
C ASP A 192 -10.04 -25.35 11.50
N TYR A 193 -9.24 -26.12 12.25
CA TYR A 193 -7.78 -26.14 12.09
C TYR A 193 -7.35 -26.55 10.68
N ARG A 194 -7.96 -27.59 10.11
CA ARG A 194 -7.67 -28.03 8.75
C ARG A 194 -8.02 -26.95 7.73
N SER A 195 -9.19 -26.34 7.85
CA SER A 195 -9.64 -25.26 6.99
C SER A 195 -8.70 -24.05 7.06
N LEU A 196 -8.34 -23.64 8.28
CA LEU A 196 -7.38 -22.57 8.53
C LEU A 196 -6.02 -22.89 7.89
N LEU A 197 -5.49 -24.09 8.09
CA LEU A 197 -4.21 -24.51 7.53
C LEU A 197 -4.23 -24.49 6.00
N ILE A 198 -5.27 -25.03 5.36
CA ILE A 198 -5.43 -25.01 3.89
C ILE A 198 -5.40 -23.56 3.38
N ASN A 199 -6.11 -22.66 4.04
CA ASN A 199 -6.12 -21.24 3.67
C ASN A 199 -4.76 -20.59 3.90
N LEU A 200 -4.10 -20.82 5.04
CA LEU A 200 -2.80 -20.21 5.32
C LEU A 200 -1.70 -20.72 4.37
N VAL A 201 -1.72 -22.00 4.00
CA VAL A 201 -0.78 -22.57 3.04
C VAL A 201 -0.95 -21.94 1.66
N SER A 202 -2.18 -21.82 1.17
CA SER A 202 -2.44 -21.19 -0.14
C SER A 202 -2.02 -19.72 -0.19
N LEU A 203 -2.10 -19.02 0.96
CA LEU A 203 -1.64 -17.64 1.10
C LEU A 203 -0.12 -17.52 1.20
N LYS A 204 0.57 -18.46 1.87
CA LYS A 204 2.02 -18.44 2.04
C LYS A 204 2.77 -18.54 0.70
N ILE A 205 2.27 -19.36 -0.23
CA ILE A 205 2.87 -19.58 -1.55
C ILE A 205 2.95 -18.27 -2.36
N LYS A 206 2.09 -17.29 -2.07
CA LYS A 206 1.95 -16.05 -2.86
C LYS A 206 2.68 -14.84 -2.26
N ARG A 207 3.44 -15.01 -1.17
CA ARG A 207 4.21 -13.93 -0.53
C ARG A 207 5.52 -13.64 -1.28
N ARG A 208 5.55 -12.54 -2.04
CA ARG A 208 6.80 -11.91 -2.46
C ARG A 208 7.21 -10.88 -1.41
N GLY A 209 8.46 -10.92 -0.95
CA GLY A 209 9.01 -9.96 0.01
C GLY A 209 8.90 -8.50 -0.47
N LEU A 210 8.97 -7.55 0.48
CA LEU A 210 8.97 -6.11 0.17
C LEU A 210 10.21 -5.70 -0.62
N GLU A 211 11.31 -6.47 -0.54
CA GLU A 211 12.56 -6.20 -1.25
C GLU A 211 12.33 -6.03 -2.75
N SER A 212 11.61 -6.97 -3.37
CA SER A 212 11.26 -6.88 -4.79
C SER A 212 10.46 -5.62 -5.17
N ALA A 213 9.68 -5.09 -4.23
CA ALA A 213 8.91 -3.86 -4.43
C ALA A 213 9.80 -2.64 -4.35
N PHE A 214 10.66 -2.59 -3.34
CA PHE A 214 11.64 -1.51 -3.18
C PHE A 214 12.58 -1.43 -4.39
N GLU A 215 12.96 -2.56 -4.97
CA GLU A 215 13.74 -2.57 -6.22
C GLU A 215 12.99 -1.95 -7.40
N VAL A 216 11.68 -2.23 -7.57
CA VAL A 216 10.89 -1.59 -8.63
C VAL A 216 10.71 -0.09 -8.38
N GLU A 217 10.50 0.32 -7.14
CA GLU A 217 10.36 1.76 -6.80
C GLU A 217 11.68 2.51 -7.00
N LYS A 218 12.80 1.88 -6.65
CA LYS A 218 14.14 2.37 -6.94
C LYS A 218 14.32 2.61 -8.43
N GLU A 219 13.99 1.62 -9.25
CA GLU A 219 14.06 1.73 -10.70
C GLU A 219 13.16 2.85 -11.24
N MET A 220 11.96 3.01 -10.68
CA MET A 220 11.04 4.11 -11.01
C MET A 220 11.67 5.48 -10.74
N VAL A 221 12.30 5.67 -9.58
CA VAL A 221 12.97 6.93 -9.21
C VAL A 221 14.10 7.24 -10.20
N GLN A 222 14.93 6.25 -10.49
CA GLN A 222 16.05 6.39 -11.44
C GLN A 222 15.56 6.71 -12.85
N ASN A 223 14.55 5.99 -13.35
CA ASN A 223 13.99 6.23 -14.68
C ASN A 223 13.29 7.60 -14.78
N SER A 224 12.65 8.05 -13.71
CA SER A 224 12.04 9.39 -13.65
C SER A 224 13.08 10.49 -13.71
N ALA A 225 14.19 10.34 -12.97
CA ALA A 225 15.30 11.28 -13.04
C ALA A 225 15.91 11.35 -14.43
N ARG A 226 16.12 10.21 -15.09
CA ARG A 226 16.60 10.15 -16.48
C ARG A 226 15.65 10.88 -17.43
N MET A 227 14.34 10.63 -17.33
CA MET A 227 13.35 11.30 -18.18
C MET A 227 13.37 12.82 -18.01
N ILE A 228 13.42 13.32 -16.76
CA ILE A 228 13.51 14.75 -16.46
C ILE A 228 14.83 15.33 -16.99
N GLY A 229 15.94 14.61 -16.80
CA GLY A 229 17.26 15.01 -17.28
C GLY A 229 17.32 15.12 -18.79
N GLU A 230 16.80 14.13 -19.53
CA GLU A 230 16.75 14.16 -20.99
C GLU A 230 15.87 15.30 -21.52
N GLU A 231 14.74 15.60 -20.87
CA GLU A 231 13.91 16.75 -21.23
C GLU A 231 14.67 18.08 -21.06
N ALA A 232 15.37 18.24 -19.93
CA ALA A 232 16.19 19.43 -19.67
C ALA A 232 17.40 19.52 -20.63
N LYS A 233 18.00 18.38 -21.00
CA LYS A 233 19.10 18.28 -21.97
C LYS A 233 18.64 18.72 -23.36
N GLN A 234 17.47 18.29 -23.81
CA GLN A 234 16.89 18.71 -25.09
C GLN A 234 16.61 20.22 -25.15
N LYS A 235 16.31 20.84 -24.00
CA LYS A 235 16.13 22.30 -23.87
C LYS A 235 17.45 23.07 -23.80
N GLY A 236 18.60 22.39 -23.77
CA GLY A 236 19.92 23.01 -23.67
C GLY A 236 20.17 23.73 -22.35
N GLU A 237 19.47 23.32 -21.28
CA GLU A 237 19.51 24.04 -20.00
C GLU A 237 20.82 23.81 -19.22
N TYR A 238 21.52 22.70 -19.47
CA TYR A 238 22.70 22.29 -18.70
C TYR A 238 23.73 21.52 -19.56
N SER A 239 24.96 21.41 -19.06
CA SER A 239 26.05 20.66 -19.71
C SER A 239 25.90 19.15 -19.56
N GLU A 240 26.55 18.37 -20.43
CA GLU A 240 26.60 16.91 -20.32
C GLU A 240 27.19 16.43 -18.98
N ALA A 241 28.23 17.11 -18.51
CA ALA A 241 28.88 16.80 -17.24
C ALA A 241 27.92 16.95 -16.05
N PHE A 242 27.01 17.94 -16.09
CA PHE A 242 25.98 18.09 -15.08
C PHE A 242 25.03 16.90 -15.05
N PHE A 243 24.55 16.42 -16.20
CA PHE A 243 23.62 15.28 -16.24
C PHE A 243 24.27 13.97 -15.80
N GLN A 244 25.55 13.73 -16.15
CA GLN A 244 26.29 12.57 -15.65
C GLN A 244 26.39 12.56 -14.13
N GLU A 245 26.74 13.72 -13.53
CA GLU A 245 26.80 13.87 -12.08
C GLU A 245 25.42 13.70 -11.44
N PHE A 246 24.39 14.32 -12.01
CA PHE A 246 23.01 14.23 -11.55
C PHE A 246 22.50 12.79 -11.52
N TYR A 247 22.67 12.03 -12.60
CA TYR A 247 22.24 10.63 -12.65
C TYR A 247 23.01 9.75 -11.66
N ARG A 248 24.33 9.95 -11.54
CA ARG A 248 25.15 9.23 -10.55
C ARG A 248 24.63 9.46 -9.13
N GLU A 249 24.30 10.70 -8.80
CA GLU A 249 23.86 11.08 -7.47
C GLU A 249 22.46 10.56 -7.15
N VAL A 250 21.54 10.55 -8.13
CA VAL A 250 20.24 9.90 -8.00
C VAL A 250 20.41 8.40 -7.77
N ASP A 251 21.25 7.73 -8.55
CA ASP A 251 21.50 6.29 -8.39
C ASP A 251 22.07 5.98 -7.00
N ARG A 252 23.01 6.79 -6.50
CA ARG A 252 23.57 6.65 -5.15
C ARG A 252 22.49 6.79 -4.07
N LEU A 253 21.74 7.90 -4.09
CA LEU A 253 20.71 8.19 -3.09
C LEU A 253 19.58 7.17 -3.08
N ALA A 254 19.14 6.72 -4.26
CA ALA A 254 18.12 5.70 -4.37
C ALA A 254 18.62 4.37 -3.78
N ASN A 255 19.85 3.95 -4.09
CA ASN A 255 20.42 2.73 -3.51
C ASN A 255 20.57 2.81 -1.98
N GLU A 256 21.01 3.94 -1.44
CA GLU A 256 21.13 4.14 0.02
C GLU A 256 19.75 4.08 0.69
N PHE A 257 18.77 4.84 0.20
CA PHE A 257 17.42 4.88 0.77
C PHE A 257 16.76 3.50 0.79
N TYR A 258 16.67 2.84 -0.37
CA TYR A 258 16.02 1.54 -0.45
C TYR A 258 16.84 0.44 0.25
N GLY A 259 18.17 0.59 0.33
CA GLY A 259 19.03 -0.26 1.16
C GLY A 259 18.65 -0.18 2.64
N TYR A 260 18.51 1.04 3.17
CA TYR A 260 18.07 1.24 4.56
C TYR A 260 16.64 0.73 4.77
N ALA A 261 15.71 1.00 3.84
CA ALA A 261 14.33 0.54 3.92
C ALA A 261 14.23 -1.00 3.96
N ILE A 262 15.05 -1.71 3.19
CA ILE A 262 15.14 -3.18 3.20
C ILE A 262 15.66 -3.67 4.56
N VAL A 263 16.71 -3.04 5.11
CA VAL A 263 17.27 -3.42 6.42
C VAL A 263 16.24 -3.19 7.54
N ALA A 264 15.59 -2.03 7.55
CA ALA A 264 14.53 -1.72 8.51
C ALA A 264 13.37 -2.73 8.41
N PHE A 265 12.98 -3.08 7.19
CA PHE A 265 11.96 -4.10 6.97
C PHE A 265 12.35 -5.46 7.53
N LYS A 266 13.56 -5.93 7.25
CA LYS A 266 14.05 -7.23 7.72
C LYS A 266 14.15 -7.32 9.25
N LYS A 267 14.53 -6.22 9.90
CA LYS A 267 14.59 -6.15 11.36
C LYS A 267 13.21 -6.05 12.02
N ASN A 268 12.22 -5.47 11.32
CA ASN A 268 10.85 -5.32 11.80
C ASN A 268 10.74 -4.63 13.18
N GLU A 269 11.68 -3.73 13.47
CA GLU A 269 11.75 -2.98 14.73
C GLU A 269 11.41 -1.51 14.48
N PRO A 270 10.39 -0.93 15.15
CA PRO A 270 9.99 0.47 14.93
C PRO A 270 11.13 1.48 15.04
N ALA A 271 12.04 1.30 16.00
CA ALA A 271 13.20 2.17 16.19
C ALA A 271 14.11 2.21 14.96
N VAL A 272 14.30 1.07 14.28
CA VAL A 272 15.15 0.99 13.07
C VAL A 272 14.50 1.74 11.90
N TYR A 273 13.17 1.74 11.78
CA TYR A 273 12.48 2.55 10.78
C TYR A 273 12.64 4.04 11.05
N GLU A 274 12.51 4.45 12.30
CA GLU A 274 12.68 5.86 12.70
C GLU A 274 14.12 6.33 12.44
N GLU A 275 15.11 5.55 12.85
CA GLU A 275 16.53 5.81 12.55
C GLU A 275 16.79 5.90 11.04
N THR A 276 16.21 5.00 10.25
CA THR A 276 16.32 4.98 8.79
C THR A 276 15.75 6.26 8.17
N ILE A 277 14.57 6.69 8.61
CA ILE A 277 13.93 7.92 8.12
C ILE A 277 14.76 9.15 8.52
N ILE A 278 15.25 9.20 9.76
CA ILE A 278 16.09 10.31 10.25
C ILE A 278 17.39 10.36 9.45
N GLN A 279 18.03 9.22 9.21
CA GLN A 279 19.29 9.15 8.47
C GLN A 279 19.09 9.59 7.02
N PHE A 280 18.07 9.05 6.35
CA PHE A 280 17.72 9.48 5.00
C PHE A 280 17.40 10.98 4.92
N ALA A 281 16.66 11.53 5.88
CA ALA A 281 16.37 12.96 5.92
C ALA A 281 17.63 13.82 6.10
N LYS A 282 18.62 13.35 6.88
CA LYS A 282 19.93 14.01 7.01
C LYS A 282 20.69 14.00 5.69
N ASP A 283 20.73 12.85 5.02
CA ASP A 283 21.43 12.67 3.75
C ASP A 283 20.78 13.52 2.65
N LEU A 284 19.45 13.49 2.55
CA LEU A 284 18.69 14.32 1.62
C LEU A 284 18.90 15.83 1.88
N LYS A 285 18.99 16.25 3.14
CA LYS A 285 19.25 17.66 3.50
C LYS A 285 20.67 18.09 3.10
N LYS A 286 21.66 17.22 3.32
CA LYS A 286 23.05 17.45 2.90
C LYS A 286 23.14 17.58 1.38
N GLU A 287 22.47 16.70 0.65
CA GLU A 287 22.51 16.72 -0.81
C GLU A 287 21.66 17.84 -1.41
N THR A 288 20.52 18.20 -0.81
CA THR A 288 19.78 19.40 -1.22
C THR A 288 20.69 20.63 -1.15
N LYS A 289 21.58 20.71 -0.15
CA LYS A 289 22.58 21.78 -0.06
C LYS A 289 23.63 21.67 -1.17
N ALA A 290 24.12 20.47 -1.48
CA ALA A 290 25.09 20.21 -2.55
C ALA A 290 24.53 20.51 -3.95
N VAL A 291 23.32 20.03 -4.28
CA VAL A 291 22.62 20.34 -5.54
C VAL A 291 22.38 21.84 -5.67
N ASN A 292 21.97 22.51 -4.59
CA ASN A 292 21.85 23.97 -4.61
C ASN A 292 23.19 24.68 -4.85
N LEU A 293 24.32 24.13 -4.37
CA LEU A 293 25.65 24.68 -4.65
C LEU A 293 26.05 24.45 -6.11
N ILE A 294 25.82 23.26 -6.66
CA ILE A 294 26.08 22.91 -8.06
C ILE A 294 25.27 23.83 -9.00
N LEU A 295 23.95 23.95 -8.76
CA LEU A 295 23.07 24.83 -9.54
C LEU A 295 23.47 26.32 -9.45
N ASN A 296 24.19 26.73 -8.40
CA ASN A 296 24.71 28.09 -8.26
C ASN A 296 26.05 28.29 -8.96
N SER A 297 26.82 27.22 -9.16
CA SER A 297 28.14 27.27 -9.80
C SER A 297 28.09 27.21 -11.34
N ILE A 298 26.94 26.90 -11.91
CA ILE A 298 26.71 26.76 -13.37
C ILE A 298 26.14 28.07 -13.97
N LYS A 299 26.03 29.14 -13.16
CA LYS A 299 25.71 30.50 -13.62
C LYS A 299 26.95 31.34 -13.78
#